data_AF-A0A8H5TS97-F1
#
_entry.id   AF-A0A8H5TS97-F1
#
_cell.length_a   1.000
_cell.length_b   1.000
_cell.length_c   1.000
_cell.angle_alpha   90.00
_cell.angle_beta   90.00
_cell.angle_gamma   90.00
#
_symmetry.space_group_name_H-M   'P 1'
#
loop_
_entity.id
_entity.type
_entity.pdbx_description
1 polymer ?
#
loop_
_entity_poly.entity_id
_entity_poly.type
_entity_poly.pdbx_seq_one_letter_code
_entity_poly.pdbx_strand_id
1 'polypeptide(L)'
;MSANDDSTNDTNFVVSDNKRPGIKAYGVNYKYSPGDQVYLVTSGGKAGPYKVESADGGKYVLCDDYGITANGGQSYLEDELELYDPFA
;
A
#
# COMPACT_ATOMS: atom_id res chain seq x y z
N MET A 1 -7.28 -14.37 39.22
CA MET A 1 -6.92 -14.85 37.88
C MET A 1 -7.42 -13.78 36.91
N SER A 2 -6.50 -13.02 36.30
CA SER A 2 -6.80 -12.00 35.29
C SER A 2 -6.68 -12.60 33.89
N ALA A 3 -7.66 -12.34 33.03
CA ALA A 3 -7.59 -12.50 31.59
C ALA A 3 -8.85 -11.84 30.99
N ASN A 4 -8.85 -11.07 29.92
CA ASN A 4 -7.88 -10.28 29.17
C ASN A 4 -8.72 -9.17 28.51
N ASP A 5 -8.15 -7.98 28.41
CA ASP A 5 -8.71 -6.85 27.66
C ASP A 5 -8.60 -7.19 26.16
N ASP A 6 -9.67 -7.72 25.57
CA ASP A 6 -9.76 -8.01 24.14
C ASP A 6 -10.43 -6.81 23.47
N SER A 7 -9.60 -5.89 22.99
CA SER A 7 -10.00 -4.78 22.14
C SER A 7 -10.51 -5.31 20.80
N THR A 8 -11.74 -5.83 20.78
CA THR A 8 -12.44 -6.13 19.53
C THR A 8 -12.76 -4.81 18.86
N ASN A 9 -11.94 -4.44 17.87
CA ASN A 9 -12.21 -3.40 16.90
C ASN A 9 -13.49 -3.78 16.11
N ASP A 10 -14.63 -3.49 16.74
CA ASP A 10 -15.96 -3.66 16.20
C ASP A 10 -16.07 -2.77 14.96
N THR A 11 -15.95 -3.38 13.79
CA THR A 11 -16.19 -2.72 12.51
C THR A 11 -17.69 -2.52 12.40
N ASN A 12 -18.21 -1.50 13.10
CA ASN A 12 -19.63 -1.27 13.24
C ASN A 12 -20.21 -0.71 11.93
N PHE A 13 -20.81 -1.57 11.12
CA PHE A 13 -21.53 -1.19 9.91
C PHE A 13 -22.84 -0.49 10.28
N VAL A 14 -22.83 0.83 10.39
CA VAL A 14 -24.06 1.62 10.60
C VAL A 14 -24.81 1.71 9.27
N VAL A 15 -25.79 0.83 9.08
CA VAL A 15 -26.76 0.91 7.97
C VAL A 15 -27.93 1.77 8.44
N SER A 16 -27.94 3.06 8.09
CA SER A 16 -29.13 3.90 8.22
C SER A 16 -29.99 3.75 6.96
N ASP A 17 -31.27 3.42 7.14
CA ASP A 17 -32.29 3.26 6.10
C ASP A 17 -32.18 4.32 4.99
N ASN A 18 -32.10 3.84 3.75
CA ASN A 18 -32.11 4.61 2.49
C ASN A 18 -30.87 5.41 2.07
N LYS A 19 -29.67 5.16 2.62
CA LYS A 19 -28.42 5.56 1.96
C LYS A 19 -27.55 4.34 1.67
N ARG A 20 -27.00 4.25 0.44
CA ARG A 20 -25.95 3.29 0.09
C ARG A 20 -24.88 3.32 1.20
N PRO A 21 -24.42 2.18 1.73
CA PRO A 21 -23.34 2.14 2.70
C PRO A 21 -22.14 2.91 2.15
N GLY A 22 -21.89 4.08 2.73
CA GLY A 22 -20.69 4.84 2.45
C GLY A 22 -19.62 4.30 3.36
N ILE A 23 -18.68 3.52 2.81
CA ILE A 23 -17.45 3.21 3.53
C ILE A 23 -16.77 4.55 3.78
N LYS A 24 -16.51 4.90 5.04
CA LYS A 24 -15.69 6.07 5.35
C LYS A 24 -14.32 5.79 4.71
N ALA A 25 -14.01 6.50 3.63
CA ALA A 25 -12.66 6.48 3.08
C ALA A 25 -11.76 7.11 4.16
N TYR A 26 -11.18 6.28 5.02
CA TYR A 26 -9.98 6.66 5.76
C TYR A 26 -8.92 6.82 4.68
N GLY A 27 -8.92 8.03 4.10
CA GLY A 27 -8.19 8.37 2.89
C GLY A 27 -6.70 8.47 3.20
N VAL A 28 -6.06 7.32 3.34
CA VAL A 28 -4.63 7.25 3.06
C VAL A 28 -4.54 7.40 1.55
N ASN A 29 -4.33 8.64 1.10
CA ASN A 29 -4.21 8.94 -0.31
C ASN A 29 -2.77 8.61 -0.70
N TYR A 30 -2.56 7.36 -1.13
CA TYR A 30 -1.29 6.89 -1.61
C TYR A 30 -0.98 7.52 -2.96
N LYS A 31 0.25 8.01 -3.14
CA LYS A 31 0.73 8.49 -4.45
C LYS A 31 0.71 7.40 -5.51
N TYR A 32 0.97 6.15 -5.13
CA TYR A 32 0.98 4.99 -6.02
C TYR A 32 -0.10 3.98 -5.60
N SER A 33 -0.71 3.31 -6.57
CA SER A 33 -1.69 2.26 -6.31
C SER A 33 -1.06 0.88 -6.51
N PRO A 34 -1.53 -0.16 -5.79
CA PRO A 34 -1.17 -1.54 -6.12
C PRO A 34 -1.41 -1.83 -7.61
N GLY A 35 -0.37 -2.33 -8.29
CA GLY A 35 -0.33 -2.55 -9.73
C GLY A 35 0.46 -1.51 -10.53
N ASP A 36 0.73 -0.34 -9.97
CA ASP A 36 1.54 0.69 -10.63
C ASP A 36 2.99 0.23 -10.77
N GLN A 37 3.59 0.51 -11.92
CA GLN A 37 5.02 0.29 -12.11
C GLN A 37 5.83 1.48 -11.58
N VAL A 38 6.84 1.19 -10.78
CA VAL A 38 7.72 2.17 -10.14
C VAL A 38 9.17 1.69 -10.21
N TYR A 39 10.08 2.64 -10.22
CA TYR A 39 11.50 2.43 -9.96
C TYR A 39 11.79 2.68 -8.48
N LEU A 40 12.57 1.78 -7.89
CA LEU A 40 13.15 1.99 -6.57
C LEU A 40 14.40 2.85 -6.68
N VAL A 41 14.37 4.04 -6.11
CA VAL A 41 15.51 4.97 -6.06
C VAL A 41 16.40 4.58 -4.89
N THR A 42 17.61 4.12 -5.19
CA THR A 42 18.62 3.77 -4.19
C THR A 42 19.86 4.67 -4.34
N SER A 43 20.73 4.70 -3.33
CA SER A 43 21.99 5.46 -3.41
C SER A 43 22.89 5.05 -4.58
N GLY A 44 22.72 3.85 -5.14
CA GLY A 44 23.47 3.35 -6.30
C GLY A 44 22.81 3.63 -7.66
N GLY A 45 21.63 4.27 -7.68
CA GLY A 45 20.84 4.51 -8.88
C GLY A 45 19.41 3.95 -8.76
N LYS A 46 18.74 3.78 -9.89
CA LYS A 46 17.37 3.26 -9.95
C LYS A 46 17.39 1.75 -10.16
N ALA A 47 16.67 1.01 -9.33
CA ALA A 47 16.43 -0.43 -9.48
C ALA A 47 14.98 -0.65 -9.96
N GLY A 48 14.76 -1.59 -10.87
CA GLY A 48 13.44 -1.90 -11.41
C GLY A 48 13.42 -2.06 -12.93
N PRO A 49 12.23 -2.02 -13.57
CA PRO A 49 10.94 -1.65 -13.00
C PRO A 49 10.36 -2.70 -12.04
N TYR A 50 9.71 -2.25 -10.97
CA TYR A 50 8.93 -3.07 -10.05
C TYR A 50 7.47 -2.65 -10.09
N LYS A 51 6.56 -3.52 -9.62
CA LYS A 51 5.14 -3.19 -9.42
C LYS A 51 4.86 -3.00 -7.94
N VAL A 52 3.96 -2.07 -7.62
CA VAL A 52 3.45 -1.94 -6.25
C VAL A 52 2.57 -3.16 -5.95
N GLU A 53 2.96 -3.96 -4.98
CA GLU A 53 2.19 -5.11 -4.50
C GLU A 53 1.11 -4.66 -3.52
N SER A 54 1.48 -3.80 -2.56
CA SER A 54 0.57 -3.23 -1.57
C SER A 54 1.06 -1.87 -1.09
N ALA A 55 0.13 -1.02 -0.68
CA ALA A 55 0.41 0.27 -0.06
C ALA A 55 -0.31 0.34 1.30
N ASP A 56 0.46 0.42 2.38
CA ASP A 56 -0.04 0.49 3.75
C ASP A 56 0.75 1.51 4.58
N GLY A 57 0.05 2.40 5.28
CA GLY A 57 0.66 3.34 6.22
C GLY A 57 1.69 4.32 5.62
N GLY A 58 1.60 4.58 4.32
CA GLY A 58 2.51 5.45 3.55
C GLY A 58 3.74 4.72 3.02
N LYS A 59 3.74 3.38 3.12
CA LYS A 59 4.81 2.52 2.63
C LYS A 59 4.29 1.56 1.57
N TYR A 60 5.17 1.17 0.68
CA TYR A 60 4.88 0.40 -0.52
C TYR A 60 5.72 -0.85 -0.53
N VAL A 61 5.07 -2.00 -0.62
CA VAL A 61 5.74 -3.26 -0.91
C VAL A 61 5.80 -3.41 -2.42
N LEU A 62 6.94 -3.83 -2.92
CA LEU A 62 7.18 -4.00 -4.35
C LEU A 62 7.23 -5.48 -4.71
N CYS A 63 6.79 -5.82 -5.91
CA CYS A 63 6.98 -7.11 -6.55
C CYS A 63 7.63 -6.94 -7.93
N ASP A 64 8.28 -7.99 -8.43
CA ASP A 64 8.79 -8.04 -9.78
C ASP A 64 7.67 -8.30 -10.81
N ASP A 65 8.01 -8.36 -12.09
CA ASP A 65 7.03 -8.63 -13.15
C ASP A 65 6.40 -10.02 -13.09
N TYR A 66 6.98 -10.95 -12.33
CA TYR A 66 6.44 -12.29 -12.08
C TYR A 66 5.50 -12.32 -10.86
N GLY A 67 5.31 -11.17 -10.18
CA GLY A 67 4.53 -11.08 -8.95
C GLY A 67 5.24 -11.66 -7.74
N ILE A 68 6.57 -11.85 -7.82
CA ILE A 68 7.39 -12.26 -6.68
C ILE A 68 7.78 -11.01 -5.91
N THR A 69 7.53 -11.03 -4.60
CA THR A 69 7.89 -9.92 -3.71
C THR A 69 9.37 -9.57 -3.84
N ALA A 70 9.64 -8.33 -4.24
CA ALA A 70 10.97 -7.81 -4.45
C ALA A 70 11.65 -7.51 -3.11
N ASN A 71 12.98 -7.60 -3.09
CA ASN A 71 13.82 -7.24 -1.94
C ASN A 71 13.37 -7.89 -0.62
N GLY A 72 12.80 -9.10 -0.67
CA GLY A 72 12.37 -9.85 0.50
C GLY A 72 11.17 -9.25 1.24
N GLY A 73 10.34 -8.44 0.58
CA GLY A 73 9.15 -7.83 1.21
C GLY A 73 9.45 -6.58 2.01
N GLN A 74 10.57 -5.93 1.71
CA GLN A 74 10.81 -4.59 2.25
C GLN A 74 9.74 -3.62 1.76
N SER A 75 9.36 -2.73 2.67
CA SER A 75 8.42 -1.65 2.41
C SER A 75 9.18 -0.33 2.28
N TYR A 76 8.90 0.39 1.20
CA TYR A 76 9.59 1.61 0.80
C TYR A 76 8.69 2.83 0.94
N LEU A 77 9.27 4.01 1.17
CA LEU A 77 8.52 5.26 1.22
C LEU A 77 8.26 5.82 -0.18
N GLU A 78 7.29 6.73 -0.29
CA GLU A 78 6.99 7.45 -1.54
C GLU A 78 8.21 8.16 -2.13
N ASP A 79 9.10 8.68 -1.28
CA ASP A 79 10.30 9.41 -1.67
C ASP A 79 11.40 8.48 -2.22
N GLU A 80 11.32 7.19 -1.92
CA GLU A 80 12.21 6.15 -2.43
C GLU A 80 11.69 5.54 -3.74
N LEU A 81 10.50 5.97 -4.20
CA LEU A 81 9.85 5.44 -5.38
C LEU A 81 9.61 6.52 -6.43
N GLU A 82 9.90 6.17 -7.68
CA GLU A 82 9.65 7.02 -8.83
C GLU A 82 8.73 6.30 -9.81
N LEU A 83 7.70 6.99 -10.30
CA LEU A 83 6.79 6.39 -11.26
C LEU A 83 7.55 5.92 -12.50
N TYR A 84 7.29 4.70 -12.95
CA TYR A 84 7.79 4.23 -14.23
C TYR A 84 7.07 5.00 -15.34
N ASP A 85 7.80 5.90 -16.01
CA ASP A 85 7.33 6.58 -17.20
C ASP A 85 8.11 6.05 -18.43
N PRO A 86 7.49 5.23 -19.29
CA PRO A 86 8.15 4.71 -20.49
C PRO A 86 8.39 5.79 -21.57
N PHE A 87 7.91 7.02 -21.37
CA PHE A 87 8.01 8.12 -22.32
C PHE A 87 8.81 9.33 -21.81
N ALA A 88 9.40 9.24 -20.60
CA ALA A 88 10.21 10.30 -20.00
C ALA A 88 11.63 10.41 -20.56
#